data_AF-A0A8T3YHK8-F1
#
_entry.id   AF-A0A8T3YHK8-F1
#
_cell.length_a   1.000
_cell.length_b   1.000
_cell.length_c   1.000
_cell.angle_alpha   90.00
_cell.angle_beta   90.00
_cell.angle_gamma   90.00
#
_symmetry.space_group_name_H-M   'P 1'
#
loop_
_entity.id
_entity.type
_entity.pdbx_description
1 polymer ?
#
loop_
_entity_poly.entity_id
_entity_poly.type
_entity_poly.pdbx_seq_one_letter_code
_entity_poly.pdbx_strand_id
1 'polypeptide(L)'
;MTTRRKRRRQAAPAALPAQRQPKAGGAPEARVTTTARQVDQRWVGILLIIIVLLAAALANQILGGSPLPAITPFPGGIATAPLSTEGYREMAVGVSPAIIYLRAGCTQLAMVTTEGQTYSIQNGLDGRIDFRPTVHDVLVDLMDSLGIEVRMARIDGVQDSTYYATLLVQQGDQLLALDTKPSDAIAVAVRTGAPLWVRDSIVATGKQVC
;
A
#
# COMPACT_ATOMS: atom_id res chain seq x y z
N MET A 1 70.33 -51.08 0.21
CA MET A 1 69.13 -51.60 -0.48
C MET A 1 68.74 -50.59 -1.56
N THR A 2 69.11 -50.85 -2.82
CA THR A 2 68.20 -51.28 -3.92
C THR A 2 67.50 -50.08 -4.59
N THR A 3 67.58 -49.77 -5.89
CA THR A 3 68.07 -50.45 -7.11
C THR A 3 68.05 -49.40 -8.25
N ARG A 4 69.07 -49.32 -9.13
CA ARG A 4 69.04 -49.73 -10.57
C ARG A 4 67.81 -49.23 -11.35
N ARG A 5 67.89 -48.66 -12.57
CA ARG A 5 68.84 -48.92 -13.66
C ARG A 5 68.62 -47.90 -14.82
N LYS A 6 69.72 -47.45 -15.40
CA LYS A 6 69.87 -46.83 -16.74
C LYS A 6 68.98 -47.44 -17.82
N ARG A 7 68.60 -46.63 -18.83
CA ARG A 7 68.93 -46.91 -20.25
C ARG A 7 68.67 -45.72 -21.18
N ARG A 8 69.76 -45.20 -21.76
CA ARG A 8 69.82 -44.48 -23.04
C ARG A 8 69.82 -45.50 -24.19
N ARG A 9 69.13 -45.20 -25.30
CA ARG A 9 69.36 -45.64 -26.70
C ARG A 9 68.80 -44.51 -27.57
N GLN A 10 69.55 -43.71 -28.35
CA GLN A 10 70.13 -43.95 -29.69
C GLN A 10 69.13 -44.61 -30.67
N ALA A 11 68.94 -44.23 -31.95
CA ALA A 11 69.22 -43.05 -32.79
C ALA A 11 68.54 -43.27 -34.19
N ALA A 12 68.10 -42.17 -34.86
CA ALA A 12 68.09 -41.90 -36.32
C ALA A 12 67.22 -42.77 -37.32
N PRO A 13 67.13 -42.44 -38.64
CA PRO A 13 66.69 -41.19 -39.33
C PRO A 13 65.77 -41.41 -40.58
N ALA A 14 65.30 -40.31 -41.22
CA ALA A 14 64.97 -40.03 -42.66
C ALA A 14 64.13 -41.04 -43.50
N ALA A 15 63.34 -40.74 -44.55
CA ALA A 15 62.72 -39.60 -45.24
C ALA A 15 62.01 -40.24 -46.46
N LEU A 16 60.96 -39.64 -47.05
CA LEU A 16 60.71 -39.74 -48.52
C LEU A 16 59.70 -38.66 -48.98
N PRO A 17 59.85 -38.08 -50.20
CA PRO A 17 59.17 -36.86 -50.62
C PRO A 17 57.89 -37.12 -51.44
N ALA A 18 57.14 -36.04 -51.63
CA ALA A 18 55.91 -35.94 -52.39
C ALA A 18 56.05 -36.31 -53.89
N GLN A 19 55.01 -36.95 -54.44
CA GLN A 19 54.82 -37.06 -55.89
C GLN A 19 53.40 -36.65 -56.33
N ARG A 20 53.36 -36.16 -57.57
CA ARG A 20 52.35 -35.30 -58.22
C ARG A 20 51.10 -36.04 -58.69
N GLN A 21 50.03 -35.25 -58.82
CA GLN A 21 48.74 -35.57 -59.44
C GLN A 21 48.82 -35.89 -60.95
N PRO A 22 47.81 -36.59 -61.49
CA PRO A 22 47.31 -36.38 -62.84
C PRO A 22 45.99 -35.57 -62.85
N LYS A 23 45.87 -34.61 -63.78
CA LYS A 23 44.61 -33.97 -64.20
C LYS A 23 44.04 -34.70 -65.41
N ALA A 24 42.71 -34.89 -65.46
CA ALA A 24 41.80 -34.52 -66.56
C ALA A 24 40.48 -35.32 -66.54
N GLY A 25 39.39 -34.67 -66.92
CA GLY A 25 38.13 -35.31 -67.34
C GLY A 25 36.91 -34.86 -66.53
N GLY A 26 36.10 -33.95 -67.08
CA GLY A 26 34.96 -33.34 -66.41
C GLY A 26 33.59 -33.98 -66.71
N ALA A 27 32.61 -33.59 -65.91
CA ALA A 27 31.19 -33.41 -66.27
C ALA A 27 30.60 -32.38 -65.29
N PRO A 28 29.69 -31.48 -65.72
CA PRO A 28 29.18 -30.42 -64.86
C PRO A 28 27.98 -30.94 -64.06
N GLU A 29 28.16 -31.22 -62.78
CA GLU A 29 27.03 -31.50 -61.88
C GLU A 29 26.64 -30.24 -61.11
N ALA A 30 25.39 -29.84 -61.31
CA ALA A 30 24.78 -28.62 -60.85
C ALA A 30 24.94 -28.46 -59.33
N ARG A 31 25.68 -27.43 -58.92
CA ARG A 31 25.73 -27.00 -57.52
C ARG A 31 24.40 -26.33 -57.20
N VAL A 32 23.45 -27.10 -56.65
CA VAL A 32 22.29 -26.55 -55.96
C VAL A 32 22.82 -25.76 -54.77
N THR A 33 22.96 -24.45 -54.95
CA THR A 33 23.17 -23.53 -53.84
C THR A 33 21.85 -23.44 -53.09
N THR A 34 21.66 -24.30 -52.09
CA THR A 34 20.68 -24.03 -51.04
C THR A 34 21.18 -22.80 -50.29
N THR A 35 20.80 -21.61 -50.76
CA THR A 35 20.89 -20.38 -49.98
C THR A 35 19.99 -20.59 -48.77
N ALA A 36 20.56 -21.11 -47.69
CA ALA A 36 19.94 -21.03 -46.38
C ALA A 36 19.69 -19.54 -46.15
N ARG A 37 18.41 -19.15 -46.15
CA ARG A 37 17.97 -17.77 -45.93
C ARG A 37 18.41 -17.42 -44.53
N GLN A 38 19.57 -16.78 -44.41
CA GLN A 38 20.12 -16.36 -43.13
C GLN A 38 19.16 -15.29 -42.59
N VAL A 39 18.28 -15.72 -41.68
CA VAL A 39 17.39 -14.82 -40.98
C VAL A 39 18.29 -13.89 -40.18
N ASP A 40 18.29 -12.62 -40.53
CA ASP A 40 19.13 -11.61 -39.92
C ASP A 40 18.80 -11.54 -38.42
N GLN A 41 19.77 -11.95 -37.59
CA GLN A 41 19.63 -12.06 -36.14
C GLN A 41 19.21 -10.73 -35.49
N ARG A 42 19.43 -9.59 -36.15
CA ARG A 42 18.95 -8.28 -35.71
C ARG A 42 17.43 -8.22 -35.69
N TRP A 43 16.76 -8.80 -36.69
CA TRP A 43 15.30 -8.88 -36.74
C TRP A 43 14.74 -9.89 -35.75
N VAL A 44 15.45 -10.99 -35.48
CA VAL A 44 15.08 -11.95 -34.42
C VAL A 44 15.11 -11.28 -33.05
N GLY A 45 16.14 -10.47 -32.77
CA GLY A 45 16.25 -9.69 -31.54
C GLY A 45 15.11 -8.68 -31.38
N ILE A 46 14.78 -7.93 -32.43
CA ILE A 46 13.66 -6.98 -32.43
C ILE A 46 12.33 -7.70 -32.20
N LEU A 47 12.11 -8.83 -32.86
CA LEU A 47 10.88 -9.61 -32.69
C LEU A 47 10.74 -10.14 -31.25
N LEU A 48 11.84 -10.62 -30.65
CA LEU A 48 11.85 -11.08 -29.27
C LEU A 48 11.56 -9.95 -28.28
N ILE A 49 12.13 -8.76 -28.49
CA ILE A 49 11.84 -7.58 -27.65
C ILE A 49 10.36 -7.19 -27.78
N ILE A 50 9.81 -7.17 -28.99
CA ILE A 50 8.39 -6.88 -29.22
C ILE A 50 7.51 -7.93 -28.54
N ILE A 51 7.84 -9.22 -28.63
CA ILE A 51 7.11 -10.31 -27.96
C ILE A 51 7.18 -10.14 -26.44
N VAL A 52 8.34 -9.81 -25.86
CA VAL A 52 8.49 -9.58 -24.41
C VAL A 52 7.71 -8.34 -23.97
N LEU A 53 7.74 -7.24 -24.72
CA LEU A 53 6.99 -6.03 -24.41
C LEU A 53 5.48 -6.25 -24.56
N LEU A 54 5.03 -7.01 -25.57
CA LEU A 54 3.63 -7.40 -25.72
C LEU A 54 3.20 -8.36 -24.61
N ALA A 55 4.04 -9.32 -24.21
CA ALA A 55 3.76 -10.21 -23.09
C ALA A 55 3.69 -9.45 -21.75
N ALA A 56 4.56 -8.45 -21.53
CA ALA A 56 4.50 -7.58 -20.36
C ALA A 56 3.27 -6.67 -20.36
N ALA A 57 2.89 -6.11 -21.51
CA ALA A 57 1.67 -5.33 -21.66
C ALA A 57 0.39 -6.19 -21.46
N LEU A 58 0.41 -7.43 -21.96
CA LEU A 58 -0.67 -8.39 -21.76
C LEU A 58 -0.72 -8.88 -20.31
N ALA A 59 0.44 -9.09 -19.67
CA ALA A 59 0.52 -9.40 -18.24
C ALA A 59 -0.06 -8.26 -17.40
N ASN A 60 0.16 -7.00 -17.75
CA ASN A 60 -0.43 -5.85 -17.05
C ASN A 60 -1.96 -5.74 -17.24
N GLN A 61 -2.50 -6.25 -18.36
CA GLN A 61 -3.96 -6.34 -18.58
C GLN A 61 -4.60 -7.56 -17.92
N ILE A 62 -3.88 -8.68 -17.80
CA ILE A 62 -4.38 -9.93 -17.20
C ILE A 62 -4.18 -9.95 -15.68
N LEU A 63 -3.08 -9.40 -15.17
CA LEU A 63 -2.89 -9.01 -13.77
C LEU A 63 -3.46 -7.61 -13.51
N GLY A 64 -4.58 -7.29 -14.17
CA GLY A 64 -5.45 -6.23 -13.69
C GLY A 64 -5.65 -6.50 -12.21
N GLY A 65 -5.09 -5.61 -11.37
CA GLY A 65 -5.08 -5.77 -9.93
C GLY A 65 -6.47 -6.19 -9.53
N SER A 66 -6.58 -7.41 -8.99
CA SER A 66 -7.86 -7.99 -8.62
C SER A 66 -8.60 -6.89 -7.86
N PRO A 67 -9.80 -6.44 -8.30
CA PRO A 67 -10.57 -5.55 -7.46
C PRO A 67 -10.63 -6.26 -6.11
N LEU A 68 -10.08 -5.62 -5.07
CA LEU A 68 -10.14 -6.16 -3.72
C LEU A 68 -11.58 -6.64 -3.54
N PRO A 69 -11.79 -7.87 -3.02
CA PRO A 69 -13.13 -8.39 -2.84
C PRO A 69 -13.95 -7.29 -2.19
N ALA A 70 -15.04 -6.87 -2.84
CA ALA A 70 -15.92 -5.84 -2.30
C ALA A 70 -16.20 -6.26 -0.85
N ILE A 71 -15.70 -5.46 0.10
CA ILE A 71 -15.85 -5.75 1.52
C ILE A 71 -17.35 -5.77 1.72
N THR A 72 -17.94 -6.97 1.80
CA THR A 72 -19.35 -7.09 2.12
C THR A 72 -19.48 -6.44 3.49
N PRO A 73 -20.31 -5.39 3.65
CA PRO A 73 -20.41 -4.73 4.92
C PRO A 73 -20.75 -5.79 5.97
N PHE A 74 -20.02 -5.78 7.08
CA PHE A 74 -20.33 -6.64 8.23
C PHE A 74 -21.83 -6.55 8.53
N PRO A 75 -22.49 -7.63 8.99
CA PRO A 75 -23.87 -7.56 9.45
C PRO A 75 -23.93 -6.56 10.62
N GLY A 76 -24.30 -5.32 10.32
CA GLY A 76 -24.00 -4.12 11.12
C GLY A 76 -23.89 -2.85 10.27
N GLY A 77 -23.54 -2.98 8.98
CA GLY A 77 -23.69 -1.98 7.94
C GLY A 77 -22.71 -0.81 8.02
N ILE A 78 -21.94 -0.59 6.94
CA ILE A 78 -21.36 0.72 6.70
C ILE A 78 -22.48 1.58 6.14
N ALA A 79 -23.01 2.50 6.94
CA ALA A 79 -24.11 3.36 6.51
C ALA A 79 -23.57 4.51 5.64
N THR A 80 -24.31 4.88 4.60
CA THR A 80 -24.06 6.11 3.84
C THR A 80 -24.76 7.26 4.57
N ALA A 81 -24.15 7.83 5.60
CA ALA A 81 -24.71 9.01 6.29
C ALA A 81 -24.29 10.30 5.56
N PRO A 82 -25.18 11.30 5.39
CA PRO A 82 -24.82 12.54 4.72
C PRO A 82 -23.80 13.35 5.53
N LEU A 83 -22.94 14.10 4.84
CA LEU A 83 -22.01 15.09 5.43
C LEU A 83 -22.71 16.33 6.01
N SER A 84 -24.03 16.29 6.24
CA SER A 84 -24.76 17.43 6.77
C SER A 84 -24.32 17.75 8.20
N THR A 85 -24.06 19.03 8.43
CA THR A 85 -23.74 19.62 9.74
C THR A 85 -24.96 20.33 10.34
N GLU A 86 -26.14 20.21 9.73
CA GLU A 86 -27.37 20.81 10.23
C GLU A 86 -27.75 20.20 11.59
N GLY A 87 -27.95 21.07 12.59
CA GLY A 87 -28.23 20.66 13.97
C GLY A 87 -27.00 20.14 14.73
N TYR A 88 -25.79 20.44 14.22
CA TYR A 88 -24.53 20.17 14.90
C TYR A 88 -23.76 21.46 15.13
N ARG A 89 -22.92 21.42 16.16
CA ARG A 89 -21.94 22.46 16.47
C ARG A 89 -20.54 21.89 16.43
N GLU A 90 -19.63 22.62 15.80
CA GLU A 90 -18.22 22.30 15.84
C GLU A 90 -17.68 22.54 17.25
N MET A 91 -16.87 21.61 17.75
CA MET A 91 -16.34 21.63 19.10
C MET A 91 -14.81 21.66 19.08
N ALA A 92 -14.23 22.55 19.89
CA ALA A 92 -12.83 22.49 20.23
C ALA A 92 -12.58 21.38 21.27
N VAL A 93 -11.53 20.60 21.06
CA VAL A 93 -11.14 19.49 21.94
C VAL A 93 -10.06 19.97 22.91
N GLY A 94 -10.24 19.65 24.19
CA GLY A 94 -9.20 19.74 25.21
C GLY A 94 -9.19 18.49 26.07
N VAL A 95 -8.09 18.21 26.75
CA VAL A 95 -7.97 17.04 27.62
C VAL A 95 -7.26 17.38 28.92
N SER A 96 -7.59 16.64 29.97
CA SER A 96 -6.83 16.52 31.22
C SER A 96 -6.74 15.03 31.58
N PRO A 97 -5.96 14.64 32.60
CA PRO A 97 -5.90 13.24 33.01
C PRO A 97 -7.32 12.66 33.23
N ALA A 98 -7.63 11.61 32.48
CA ALA A 98 -8.92 10.89 32.52
C ALA A 98 -10.18 11.71 32.12
N ILE A 99 -10.06 12.93 31.59
CA ILE A 99 -11.21 13.75 31.18
C ILE A 99 -10.96 14.39 29.81
N ILE A 100 -11.94 14.28 28.92
CA ILE A 100 -11.99 15.02 27.66
C ILE A 100 -13.00 16.16 27.81
N TYR A 101 -12.61 17.36 27.39
CA TYR A 101 -13.43 18.55 27.33
C TYR A 101 -13.75 18.89 25.87
N LEU A 102 -15.04 19.13 25.58
CA LEU A 102 -15.48 19.66 24.30
C LEU A 102 -16.07 21.02 24.52
N ARG A 103 -15.56 22.06 23.84
CA ARG A 103 -16.01 23.44 24.01
C ARG A 103 -16.54 24.04 22.71
N ALA A 104 -17.67 24.72 22.79
CA ALA A 104 -18.16 25.61 21.74
C ALA A 104 -18.70 26.90 22.37
N GLY A 105 -18.00 28.01 22.11
CA GLY A 105 -18.26 29.29 22.79
C GLY A 105 -18.15 29.12 24.31
N CYS A 106 -19.18 29.56 25.03
CA CYS A 106 -19.27 29.42 26.49
C CYS A 106 -19.77 28.05 26.95
N THR A 107 -20.10 27.11 26.07
CA THR A 107 -20.63 25.81 26.49
C THR A 107 -19.54 24.75 26.47
N GLN A 108 -19.43 23.98 27.55
CA GLN A 108 -18.44 22.93 27.71
C GLN A 108 -19.10 21.61 28.13
N LEU A 109 -18.81 20.55 27.39
CA LEU A 109 -19.09 19.17 27.76
C LEU A 109 -17.83 18.55 28.35
N ALA A 110 -18.02 17.64 29.31
CA ALA A 110 -16.94 16.84 29.89
C ALA A 110 -17.33 15.38 29.85
N MET A 111 -16.41 14.52 29.42
CA MET A 111 -16.57 13.07 29.43
C MET A 111 -15.39 12.44 30.15
N VAL A 112 -15.69 11.48 31.03
CA VAL A 112 -14.68 10.74 31.78
C VAL A 112 -14.25 9.53 30.95
N THR A 113 -12.93 9.30 30.89
CA THR A 113 -12.32 8.16 30.20
C THR A 113 -11.08 7.71 30.99
N THR A 114 -10.22 6.89 30.40
CA THR A 114 -8.96 6.49 31.01
C THR A 114 -7.83 7.46 30.69
N GLU A 115 -6.81 7.51 31.55
CA GLU A 115 -5.63 8.36 31.32
C GLU A 115 -4.92 8.02 30.00
N GLY A 116 -4.80 6.73 29.66
CA GLY A 116 -4.19 6.29 28.40
C GLY A 116 -4.94 6.80 27.17
N GLN A 117 -6.27 6.89 27.23
CA GLN A 117 -7.08 7.46 26.14
C GLN A 117 -6.85 8.97 26.02
N THR A 118 -6.87 9.70 27.13
CA THR A 118 -6.58 11.15 27.12
C THR A 118 -5.15 11.44 26.69
N TYR A 119 -4.19 10.60 27.06
CA TYR A 119 -2.80 10.70 26.62
C TYR A 119 -2.68 10.51 25.10
N SER A 120 -3.35 9.49 24.54
CA SER A 120 -3.38 9.28 23.09
C SER A 120 -4.01 10.48 22.35
N ILE A 121 -5.08 11.07 22.88
CA ILE A 121 -5.70 12.28 22.29
C ILE A 121 -4.74 13.48 22.40
N GLN A 122 -4.10 13.68 23.56
CA GLN A 122 -3.11 14.76 23.74
C GLN A 122 -1.97 14.65 22.73
N ASN A 123 -1.43 13.46 22.50
CA ASN A 123 -0.40 13.24 21.48
C ASN A 123 -0.85 13.71 20.09
N GLY A 124 -2.09 13.37 19.72
CA GLY A 124 -2.68 13.81 18.47
C GLY A 124 -2.87 15.33 18.39
N LEU A 125 -3.34 15.96 19.47
CA LEU A 125 -3.47 17.42 19.57
C LEU A 125 -2.11 18.14 19.45
N ASP A 126 -1.05 17.55 20.01
CA ASP A 126 0.31 18.06 19.93
C ASP A 126 0.97 17.80 18.56
N GLY A 127 0.33 17.01 17.69
CA GLY A 127 0.91 16.55 16.42
C GLY A 127 2.15 15.68 16.61
N ARG A 128 2.26 14.96 17.73
CA ARG A 128 3.44 14.14 18.07
C ARG A 128 3.11 12.65 18.08
N ILE A 129 4.07 11.85 17.64
CA ILE A 129 4.07 10.40 17.80
C ILE A 129 5.10 10.05 18.89
N ASP A 130 4.73 9.17 19.80
CA ASP A 130 5.63 8.71 20.87
C ASP A 130 6.70 7.73 20.33
N PHE A 131 7.59 7.22 21.18
CA PHE A 131 8.63 6.25 20.79
C PHE A 131 8.05 5.01 20.07
N ARG A 132 6.82 4.62 20.40
CA ARG A 132 6.06 3.59 19.68
C ARG A 132 4.68 4.15 19.31
N PRO A 133 4.21 3.92 18.08
CA PRO A 133 2.90 4.38 17.66
C PRO A 133 1.79 3.70 18.48
N THR A 134 0.78 4.49 18.81
CA THR A 134 -0.47 4.02 19.40
C THR A 134 -1.35 3.36 18.34
N VAL A 135 -2.42 2.68 18.78
CA VAL A 135 -3.40 2.09 17.85
C VAL A 135 -4.04 3.16 16.97
N HIS A 136 -4.28 4.37 17.50
CA HIS A 136 -4.85 5.47 16.73
C HIS A 136 -3.88 6.00 15.67
N ASP A 137 -2.57 6.00 15.95
CA ASP A 137 -1.55 6.36 14.95
C ASP A 137 -1.52 5.32 13.83
N VAL A 138 -1.47 4.02 14.18
CA VAL A 138 -1.49 2.92 13.21
C VAL A 138 -2.79 2.92 12.38
N LEU A 139 -3.92 3.29 12.98
CA LEU A 139 -5.19 3.38 12.27
C LEU A 139 -5.19 4.51 11.24
N VAL A 140 -4.63 5.67 11.58
CA VAL A 140 -4.49 6.80 10.64
C VAL A 140 -3.55 6.41 9.50
N ASP A 141 -2.37 5.85 9.80
CA ASP A 141 -1.44 5.37 8.77
C ASP A 141 -2.08 4.33 7.85
N LEU A 142 -2.90 3.43 8.40
CA LEU A 142 -3.63 2.44 7.63
C LEU A 142 -4.67 3.09 6.71
N MET A 143 -5.48 4.03 7.22
CA MET A 143 -6.46 4.75 6.41
C MET A 143 -5.78 5.52 5.27
N ASP A 144 -4.69 6.22 5.56
CA ASP A 144 -3.90 6.95 4.57
C ASP A 144 -3.36 6.01 3.48
N SER A 145 -2.82 4.85 3.88
CA SER A 145 -2.29 3.84 2.95
C SER A 145 -3.35 3.23 2.02
N LEU A 146 -4.61 3.23 2.47
CA LEU A 146 -5.77 2.72 1.73
C LEU A 146 -6.54 3.81 0.98
N GLY A 147 -6.04 5.06 1.01
CA GLY A 147 -6.70 6.20 0.38
C GLY A 147 -8.05 6.55 1.01
N ILE A 148 -8.18 6.35 2.33
CA ILE A 148 -9.38 6.66 3.10
C ILE A 148 -9.17 8.01 3.79
N GLU A 149 -9.96 9.01 3.40
CA GLU A 149 -9.92 10.36 4.00
C GLU A 149 -10.92 10.45 5.16
N VAL A 150 -10.49 10.91 6.33
CA VAL A 150 -11.39 11.20 7.44
C VAL A 150 -12.05 12.56 7.22
N ARG A 151 -13.37 12.57 7.02
CA ARG A 151 -14.12 13.79 6.67
C ARG A 151 -14.56 14.58 7.90
N MET A 152 -15.02 13.89 8.94
CA MET A 152 -15.39 14.48 10.22
C MET A 152 -15.66 13.40 11.27
N ALA A 153 -15.60 13.78 12.54
CA ALA A 153 -16.16 13.01 13.65
C ALA A 153 -17.45 13.68 14.14
N ARG A 154 -18.47 12.87 14.47
CA ARG A 154 -19.75 13.35 15.00
C ARG A 154 -20.08 12.65 16.30
N ILE A 155 -20.58 13.37 17.30
CA ILE A 155 -21.27 12.81 18.46
C ILE A 155 -22.77 13.01 18.24
N ASP A 156 -23.45 11.91 17.96
CA ASP A 156 -24.82 11.91 17.45
C ASP A 156 -25.88 11.79 18.54
N GLY A 157 -25.54 11.17 19.67
CA GLY A 157 -26.50 10.87 20.71
C GLY A 157 -25.85 10.58 22.05
N VAL A 158 -26.69 10.60 23.09
CA VAL A 158 -26.37 10.10 24.41
C VAL A 158 -27.56 9.28 24.91
N GLN A 159 -27.30 8.08 25.41
CA GLN A 159 -28.29 7.20 26.02
C GLN A 159 -27.71 6.62 27.30
N ASP A 160 -28.43 6.71 28.42
CA ASP A 160 -27.99 6.18 29.72
C ASP A 160 -26.56 6.60 30.11
N SER A 161 -26.22 7.86 29.87
CA SER A 161 -24.86 8.44 30.06
C SER A 161 -23.77 7.91 29.13
N THR A 162 -24.13 7.12 28.12
CA THR A 162 -23.23 6.61 27.08
C THR A 162 -23.39 7.46 25.83
N TYR A 163 -22.30 8.10 25.40
CA TYR A 163 -22.27 8.87 24.17
C TYR A 163 -21.98 7.96 22.97
N TYR A 164 -22.64 8.24 21.86
CA TYR A 164 -22.46 7.54 20.58
C TYR A 164 -21.84 8.48 19.57
N ALA A 165 -20.84 7.98 18.84
CA ALA A 165 -20.16 8.76 17.84
C ALA A 165 -20.08 8.02 16.51
N THR A 166 -20.08 8.80 15.43
CA THR A 166 -19.88 8.33 14.07
C THR A 166 -18.63 8.98 13.51
N LEU A 167 -17.72 8.17 12.98
CA LEU A 167 -16.60 8.65 12.17
C LEU A 167 -17.01 8.56 10.70
N LEU A 168 -17.08 9.71 10.03
CA LEU A 168 -17.37 9.79 8.60
C LEU A 168 -16.06 9.77 7.83
N VAL A 169 -15.88 8.76 6.99
CA VAL A 169 -14.69 8.59 6.16
C VAL A 169 -15.09 8.43 4.69
N GLN A 170 -14.22 8.85 3.79
CA GLN A 170 -14.45 8.78 2.35
C GLN A 170 -13.36 7.92 1.70
N GLN A 171 -13.78 6.97 0.85
CA GLN A 171 -12.88 6.18 0.02
C GLN A 171 -13.36 6.27 -1.44
N GLY A 172 -12.60 6.99 -2.28
CA GLY A 172 -13.07 7.34 -3.62
C GLY A 172 -14.39 8.12 -3.57
N ASP A 173 -15.42 7.61 -4.25
CA ASP A 173 -16.76 8.22 -4.26
C ASP A 173 -17.69 7.71 -3.13
N GLN A 174 -17.19 6.79 -2.30
CA GLN A 174 -18.00 6.19 -1.24
C GLN A 174 -17.79 6.93 0.07
N LEU A 175 -18.89 7.39 0.65
CA LEU A 175 -18.92 7.94 2.00
C LEU A 175 -19.41 6.87 2.97
N LEU A 176 -18.59 6.59 3.98
CA LEU A 176 -18.75 5.51 4.94
C LEU A 176 -18.92 6.12 6.33
N ALA A 177 -19.96 5.70 7.05
CA ALA A 177 -20.18 6.03 8.45
C ALA A 177 -19.78 4.83 9.32
N LEU A 178 -18.81 5.05 10.21
CA LEU A 178 -18.32 4.04 11.14
C LEU A 178 -18.83 4.37 12.54
N ASP A 179 -19.62 3.46 13.13
CA ASP A 179 -20.00 3.55 14.53
C ASP A 179 -18.75 3.38 15.41
N THR A 180 -18.55 4.28 16.36
CA THR A 180 -17.34 4.34 17.16
C THR A 180 -17.59 4.98 18.53
N LYS A 181 -16.69 4.70 19.48
CA LYS A 181 -16.71 5.41 20.76
C LYS A 181 -16.26 6.86 20.55
N PRO A 182 -16.82 7.82 21.30
CA PRO A 182 -16.43 9.23 21.21
C PRO A 182 -14.93 9.46 21.38
N SER A 183 -14.28 8.78 22.35
CA SER A 183 -12.84 8.93 22.57
C SER A 183 -12.01 8.52 21.36
N ASP A 184 -12.40 7.44 20.68
CA ASP A 184 -11.68 6.93 19.51
C ASP A 184 -11.92 7.82 18.29
N ALA A 185 -13.15 8.29 18.08
CA ALA A 185 -13.49 9.26 17.04
C ALA A 185 -12.67 10.55 17.20
N ILE A 186 -12.60 11.07 18.43
CA ILE A 186 -11.83 12.27 18.78
C ILE A 186 -10.34 12.02 18.52
N ALA A 187 -9.79 10.89 18.97
CA ALA A 187 -8.38 10.56 18.79
C ALA A 187 -7.96 10.51 17.32
N VAL A 188 -8.83 10.00 16.44
CA VAL A 188 -8.60 10.00 14.99
C VAL A 188 -8.73 11.42 14.43
N ALA A 189 -9.80 12.13 14.75
CA ALA A 189 -10.07 13.47 14.22
C ALA A 189 -8.95 14.47 14.52
N VAL A 190 -8.42 14.47 15.76
CA VAL A 190 -7.32 15.38 16.13
C VAL A 190 -6.02 15.09 15.37
N ARG A 191 -5.80 13.84 14.93
CA ARG A 191 -4.62 13.44 14.16
C ARG A 191 -4.75 13.79 12.67
N THR A 192 -5.94 13.62 12.12
CA THR A 192 -6.22 13.92 10.71
C THR A 192 -6.57 15.40 10.47
N GLY A 193 -6.76 16.17 11.54
CA GLY A 193 -7.24 17.54 11.46
C GLY A 193 -8.71 17.65 11.05
N ALA A 194 -9.46 16.54 11.07
CA ALA A 194 -10.87 16.54 10.73
C ALA A 194 -11.70 17.25 11.82
N PRO A 195 -12.75 17.99 11.43
CA PRO A 195 -13.57 18.71 12.40
C PRO A 195 -14.41 17.74 13.26
N LEU A 196 -14.60 18.11 14.52
CA LEU A 196 -15.45 17.40 15.47
C LEU A 196 -16.77 18.13 15.65
N TRP A 197 -17.87 17.44 15.39
CA TRP A 197 -19.22 17.97 15.48
C TRP A 197 -20.01 17.28 16.58
N VAL A 198 -20.83 18.02 17.31
CA VAL A 198 -21.71 17.49 18.35
C VAL A 198 -23.11 18.01 18.14
N ARG A 199 -24.11 17.12 18.23
CA ARG A 199 -25.52 17.50 18.04
C ARG A 199 -25.91 18.60 19.02
N ASP A 200 -26.62 19.63 18.54
CA ASP A 200 -27.03 20.77 19.36
C ASP A 200 -27.82 20.37 20.63
N SER A 201 -28.64 19.33 20.54
CA SER A 201 -29.39 18.79 21.69
C SER A 201 -28.47 18.29 22.81
N ILE A 202 -27.28 17.81 22.47
CA ILE A 202 -26.25 17.38 23.42
C ILE A 202 -25.47 18.61 23.91
N VAL A 203 -25.11 19.53 23.03
CA VAL A 203 -24.42 20.77 23.43
C VAL A 203 -25.24 21.53 24.46
N ALA A 204 -26.56 21.59 24.31
CA ALA A 204 -27.48 22.25 25.23
C ALA A 204 -27.44 21.69 26.67
N THR A 205 -26.95 20.48 26.89
CA THR A 205 -26.80 19.89 28.24
C THR A 205 -25.47 20.25 28.91
N GLY A 206 -24.55 20.89 28.17
CA GLY A 206 -23.23 21.27 28.65
C GLY A 206 -23.25 22.38 29.70
N LYS A 207 -22.18 22.44 30.48
CA LYS A 207 -21.98 23.48 31.50
C LYS A 207 -21.57 24.79 30.82
N GLN A 208 -22.10 25.92 31.29
CA GLN A 208 -21.62 27.23 30.89
C GLN A 208 -20.29 27.55 31.58
N VAL A 209 -19.25 27.81 30.78
CA VAL A 209 -17.89 28.16 31.16
C VAL A 209 -17.46 29.33 30.25
N CYS A 210 -17.73 30.54 30.72
CA CYS A 210 -17.04 31.77 30.37
C CYS A 210 -16.31 32.23 31.66
#